data_AF-E0PQW5-F1
#
_entry.id   AF-E0PQW5-F1
#
_cell.length_a   1.000
_cell.length_b   1.000
_cell.length_c   1.000
_cell.angle_alpha   90.00
_cell.angle_beta   90.00
_cell.angle_gamma   90.00
#
_symmetry.space_group_name_H-M   'P 1'
#
loop_
_entity.id
_entity.type
_entity.pdbx_description
1 polymer ?
#
loop_
_entity_poly.entity_id
_entity_poly.type
_entity_poly.pdbx_seq_one_letter_code
_entity_poly.pdbx_strand_id
1 'polypeptide(L)' 'MGSVVIYQGLPCKLLAAEEPFPTRLQIISPNDISKAMQIGFSCWGYPNEIMKEITPEELECLQHFGRFPLN' A
#
# COMPACT_ATOMS: atom_id res chain seq x y z
N MET A 1 9.29 3.27 10.84
CA MET A 1 10.09 2.76 9.69
C MET A 1 9.14 1.94 8.83
N GLY A 2 8.89 2.35 7.58
CA GLY A 2 7.98 1.62 6.69
C GLY A 2 8.75 0.61 5.85
N SER A 3 8.22 -0.60 5.69
CA SER A 3 8.82 -1.66 4.87
C SER A 3 8.37 -1.53 3.42
N VAL A 4 9.29 -1.75 2.47
CA VAL A 4 8.93 -1.83 1.06
C VAL A 4 8.37 -3.23 0.79
N VAL A 5 7.19 -3.28 0.18
CA VAL A 5 6.43 -4.50 -0.13
C VAL A 5 5.89 -4.42 -1.55
N ILE A 6 5.49 -5.56 -2.12
CA ILE A 6 4.91 -5.65 -3.46
C ILE A 6 3.41 -5.95 -3.36
N TYR A 7 2.55 -5.01 -3.76
CA TYR A 7 1.10 -5.20 -3.77
C TYR A 7 0.57 -5.19 -5.19
N GLN A 8 -0.03 -6.29 -5.64
CA GLN A 8 -0.50 -6.52 -7.01
C GLN A 8 0.55 -6.18 -8.08
N GLY A 9 1.82 -6.52 -7.79
CA GLY A 9 2.97 -6.22 -8.65
C GLY A 9 3.43 -4.76 -8.61
N LEU A 10 2.85 -3.92 -7.75
CA LEU A 10 3.27 -2.53 -7.55
C LEU A 10 4.19 -2.43 -6.33
N PRO A 11 5.31 -1.69 -6.42
CA PRO A 11 6.11 -1.38 -5.25
C PRO A 11 5.36 -0.38 -4.37
N CYS A 12 5.16 -0.74 -3.11
CA CYS A 12 4.48 0.06 -2.11
C CYS A 12 5.29 0.12 -0.82
N LYS A 13 5.05 1.16 -0.02
CA LYS A 13 5.54 1.28 1.34
C LYS A 13 4.41 0.91 2.29
N LEU A 14 4.65 -0.08 3.15
CA LEU A 14 3.76 -0.44 4.25
C LEU A 14 3.96 0.55 5.39
N LEU A 15 2.90 1.28 5.70
CA LEU A 15 2.83 2.23 6.81
C LEU A 15 2.04 1.60 7.94
N ALA A 16 2.65 1.55 9.12
CA ALA A 16 1.98 1.12 10.35
C ALA A 16 0.82 2.07 10.69
N ALA A 17 -0.15 1.56 11.45
CA ALA A 17 -1.20 2.40 12.01
C ALA A 17 -0.61 3.51 12.89
N GLU A 18 -1.11 4.72 12.71
CA GLU A 18 -0.75 5.92 13.46
C GLU A 18 -2.00 6.78 13.55
N GLU A 19 -2.57 6.97 14.75
CA GLU A 19 -3.85 7.67 14.92
C GLU A 19 -3.83 9.06 14.28
N PRO A 20 -4.84 9.42 13.45
CA PRO A 20 -6.12 8.71 13.23
C PRO A 20 -6.13 7.69 12.06
N PHE A 21 -4.97 7.34 11.51
CA PHE A 21 -4.83 6.58 10.28
C PHE A 21 -4.56 5.08 10.51
N PRO A 22 -5.31 4.19 9.83
CA PRO A 22 -5.06 2.75 9.90
C PRO A 22 -3.79 2.34 9.16
N THR A 23 -3.43 1.06 9.32
CA THR A 23 -2.35 0.43 8.55
C THR A 23 -2.69 0.50 7.07
N ARG A 24 -1.74 0.98 6.27
CA ARG A 24 -2.00 1.36 4.87
C ARG A 24 -0.77 1.15 4.00
N LEU A 25 -1.03 1.03 2.71
CA LEU A 25 -0.01 1.05 1.67
C LEU A 25 0.05 2.43 1.04
N GLN A 26 1.26 2.92 0.79
CA GLN A 26 1.51 4.08 -0.06
C GLN A 26 2.26 3.63 -1.30
N ILE A 27 1.80 3.98 -2.49
CA ILE A 27 2.57 3.69 -3.70
C ILE A 27 3.83 4.55 -3.74
N ILE A 28 4.95 3.95 -4.12
CA ILE A 28 6.22 4.66 -4.26
C ILE A 28 6.62 4.93 -5.72
N SER A 29 5.96 4.26 -6.67
CA SER A 29 6.18 4.46 -8.10
C SER A 29 5.19 5.48 -8.67
N PRO A 30 5.66 6.67 -9.09
CA PRO A 30 4.80 7.68 -9.71
C PRO A 30 4.26 7.22 -11.08
N ASN A 31 4.99 6.33 -11.78
CA ASN A 31 4.58 5.81 -13.07
C ASN A 31 3.39 4.85 -12.97
N ASP A 32 3.16 4.28 -11.78
CA ASP A 32 2.13 3.28 -11.54
C ASP A 32 0.88 3.87 -10.86
N ILE A 33 0.78 5.19 -10.67
CA ILE A 33 -0.36 5.83 -10.01
C ILE A 33 -1.69 5.45 -10.68
N SER A 34 -1.76 5.50 -12.02
CA SER A 34 -2.98 5.15 -12.75
C SER A 34 -3.42 3.71 -12.47
N LYS A 35 -2.46 2.77 -12.42
CA LYS A 35 -2.72 1.37 -12.08
C LYS A 35 -3.11 1.21 -10.60
N ALA A 36 -2.48 1.96 -9.70
CA ALA A 36 -2.82 1.98 -8.27
C ALA A 36 -4.28 2.39 -8.06
N MET A 37 -4.74 3.42 -8.77
CA MET A 37 -6.13 3.89 -8.66
C MET A 37 -7.13 2.85 -9.15
N GLN A 38 -6.79 2.06 -10.18
CA GLN A 38 -7.65 0.97 -10.66
C GLN A 38 -7.80 -0.18 -9.65
N ILE A 39 -6.81 -0.40 -8.77
CA ILE A 39 -6.82 -1.46 -7.75
C ILE A 39 -7.25 -0.94 -6.36
N GLY A 40 -7.79 0.28 -6.29
CA GLY A 40 -8.41 0.83 -5.08
C GLY A 40 -7.53 1.75 -4.23
N PHE A 41 -6.39 2.23 -4.73
CA PHE A 41 -5.68 3.34 -4.09
C PHE A 41 -6.40 4.66 -4.36
N SER A 42 -6.31 5.59 -3.41
CA SER A 42 -6.91 6.91 -3.50
C SER A 42 -5.97 7.98 -2.96
N CYS A 43 -6.26 9.24 -3.29
CA CYS A 43 -5.50 10.39 -2.78
C CYS A 43 -5.95 10.74 -1.36
N TRP A 44 -5.02 10.73 -0.40
CA TRP A 44 -5.29 11.04 1.00
C TRP A 44 -4.69 12.40 1.35
N GLY A 45 -5.44 13.47 1.13
CA GLY A 45 -5.03 14.84 1.51
C GLY A 45 -4.08 15.54 0.52
N TYR A 46 -3.00 14.88 0.09
CA TYR A 46 -2.04 15.45 -0.86
C TYR A 46 -1.93 14.65 -2.17
N PRO A 47 -1.69 15.30 -3.33
CA PRO A 47 -1.62 14.61 -4.63
C PRO A 47 -0.61 13.47 -4.70
N ASN A 48 0.44 13.53 -3.88
CA ASN A 48 1.51 12.54 -3.83
C ASN A 48 1.27 11.43 -2.79
N GLU A 49 0.19 11.55 -2.01
CA GLU A 49 -0.21 10.59 -0.99
C GLU A 49 -1.28 9.67 -1.54
N ILE A 50 -0.87 8.86 -2.52
CA ILE A 50 -1.71 7.82 -3.10
C ILE A 50 -1.60 6.58 -2.21
N MET A 51 -2.65 6.35 -1.41
CA MET A 51 -2.69 5.36 -0.34
C MET A 51 -3.90 4.43 -0.45
N LYS A 52 -3.79 3.26 0.17
CA LYS A 52 -4.87 2.27 0.31
C LYS A 52 -4.84 1.64 1.69
N GLU A 53 -5.99 1.60 2.36
CA GLU A 53 -6.18 0.78 3.57
C GLU A 53 -6.13 -0.71 3.22
N ILE A 54 -5.44 -1.49 4.05
CA ILE A 54 -5.29 -2.92 3.84
C ILE A 54 -6.05 -3.73 4.89
N THR A 55 -6.54 -4.89 4.47
CA THR A 55 -7.20 -5.83 5.39
C THR A 55 -6.17 -6.52 6.30
N PRO A 56 -6.60 -7.12 7.42
CA PRO A 56 -5.72 -7.92 8.27
C PRO A 56 -5.05 -9.09 7.51
N GLU A 57 -5.76 -9.71 6.57
CA GLU A 57 -5.24 -10.82 5.74
C GLU A 57 -4.14 -10.33 4.78
N GLU A 58 -4.35 -9.19 4.13
CA GLU A 58 -3.34 -8.54 3.28
C GLU A 58 -2.11 -8.16 4.13
N LEU A 59 -2.32 -7.60 5.32
CA LEU A 59 -1.26 -7.21 6.24
C LEU A 59 -0.40 -8.41 6.65
N GLU A 60 -1.02 -9.52 7.04
CA GLU A 60 -0.30 -10.74 7.42
C GLU A 60 0.59 -11.21 6.27
N CYS A 61 0.06 -11.26 5.05
CA CYS A 61 0.83 -11.66 3.87
C CYS A 61 2.00 -10.69 3.59
N LEU A 62 1.74 -9.39 3.66
CA LEU A 62 2.76 -8.37 3.38
C LEU A 62 3.87 -8.35 4.44
N GLN A 63 3.55 -8.65 5.70
CA GLN A 63 4.55 -8.75 6.77
C GLN A 63 5.40 -10.02 6.68
N HIS A 64 4.79 -11.17 6.34
CA HIS A 64 5.50 -12.45 6.32
C HIS A 64 6.25 -12.69 5.00
N PHE A 65 5.67 -12.31 3.87
CA PHE A 65 6.21 -12.63 2.53
C PHE A 65 6.68 -11.40 1.77
N GLY A 66 6.39 -10.18 2.24
CA GLY A 66 6.74 -8.95 1.54
C GLY A 66 5.91 -8.70 0.27
N ARG A 67 4.90 -9.53 -0.03
CA ARG A 67 4.07 -9.38 -1.22
C ARG A 67 2.63 -9.92 -1.07
N PHE A 68 1.70 -9.35 -1.84
CA PHE A 68 0.33 -9.83 -1.97
C PHE A 68 -0.25 -9.49 -3.35
N PRO A 69 -1.00 -10.37 -4.03
CA PRO A 69 -1.20 -11.78 -3.69
C PRO A 69 0.11 -12.58 -3.83
N LEU A 70 0.13 -13.81 -3.30
CA LEU A 70 1.32 -14.68 -3.30
C LEU A 70 1.59 -15.40 -4.64
N ASN A 71 0.80 -15.09 -5.68
CA ASN A 71 0.85 -15.73 -6.99
C ASN A 71 2.26 -15.70 -7.64
#